data_AF-A0A094I326-F1
#
_entry.id   AF-A0A094I326-F1
#
_cell.length_a   1.000
_cell.length_b   1.000
_cell.length_c   1.000
_cell.angle_alpha   90.00
_cell.angle_beta   90.00
_cell.angle_gamma   90.00
#
_symmetry.space_group_name_H-M   'P 1'
#
loop_
_entity.id
_entity.type
_entity.pdbx_description
1 polymer ?
#
loop_
_entity_poly.entity_id
_entity_poly.type
_entity_poly.pdbx_seq_one_letter_code
_entity_poly.pdbx_strand_id
1 'polypeptide(L)'
;MEDLGERFAQVRDAWLCKATNSLLGYTLSLLLYDRAIVKQTGSRLMVSWSKTKELMYFMGKPISMDDIRSMVANMTDDAEDLLWDVLMFKEGDDVRFKIPLADIEDDLKHTQRGKSFIHSNGLAGKEVEMLEDLVNGRRRQEFLDNNGQWKWGGIQKHLKDVDKFKELALLLVHFTNIPSRNGFIIDGEFVLVTQYDKTLSHFDSTKAIPRFLPERIGQLMAMYMVYVRPLTDGWEADRWALYDTMRPPNDFI
;
A
#
# COMPACT_ATOMS: atom_id res chain seq x y z
N MET A 1 41.48 24.60 -22.80
CA MET A 1 40.00 24.64 -22.85
C MET A 1 39.54 23.77 -21.70
N GLU A 2 39.11 24.38 -20.59
CA GLU A 2 38.36 23.63 -19.57
C GLU A 2 37.21 22.91 -20.25
N ASP A 3 37.04 21.63 -19.93
CA ASP A 3 36.03 20.78 -20.51
C ASP A 3 34.65 21.46 -20.31
N LEU A 4 33.91 21.63 -21.39
CA LEU A 4 32.59 22.27 -21.36
C LEU A 4 31.68 21.55 -20.35
N GLY A 5 31.91 20.25 -20.12
CA GLY A 5 31.27 19.45 -19.09
C GLY A 5 31.47 19.96 -17.65
N GLU A 6 32.70 20.35 -17.29
CA GLU A 6 33.02 20.83 -15.93
C GLU A 6 32.39 22.20 -15.64
N ARG A 7 32.47 23.14 -16.59
CA ARG A 7 31.81 24.44 -16.45
C ARG A 7 30.29 24.31 -16.34
N PHE A 8 29.70 23.39 -17.10
CA PHE A 8 28.25 23.15 -17.03
C PHE A 8 27.85 22.48 -15.71
N ALA A 9 28.71 21.61 -15.15
CA ALA A 9 28.49 21.00 -13.84
C ALA A 9 28.52 22.05 -12.72
N GLN A 10 29.48 22.96 -12.72
CA GLN A 10 29.61 24.04 -11.72
C GLN A 10 28.40 25.00 -11.74
N VAL A 11 27.96 25.43 -12.93
CA VAL A 11 26.77 26.30 -13.06
C VAL A 11 25.51 25.59 -12.58
N ARG A 12 25.38 24.29 -12.88
CA ARG A 12 24.23 23.49 -12.45
C ARG A 12 24.20 23.26 -10.94
N ASP A 13 25.35 23.09 -10.30
CA ASP A 13 25.44 22.96 -8.86
C ASP A 13 25.07 24.27 -8.15
N ALA A 14 25.62 25.39 -8.63
CA ALA A 14 25.39 26.72 -8.06
C ALA A 14 23.94 27.22 -8.22
N TRP A 15 23.26 26.92 -9.34
CA TRP A 15 21.98 27.57 -9.68
C TRP A 15 20.78 26.62 -9.79
N LEU A 16 20.99 25.35 -10.10
CA LEU A 16 19.89 24.38 -10.32
C LEU A 16 19.70 23.44 -9.12
N CYS A 17 20.54 23.54 -8.08
CA CYS A 17 20.45 22.74 -6.85
C CYS A 17 20.30 21.23 -7.11
N LYS A 18 20.79 20.74 -8.26
CA LYS A 18 20.58 19.36 -8.70
C LYS A 18 21.37 18.42 -7.78
N ALA A 19 20.70 17.39 -7.25
CA ALA A 19 21.27 16.47 -6.26
C ALA A 19 21.62 17.09 -4.90
N THR A 20 21.07 18.27 -4.58
CA THR A 20 21.06 18.77 -3.20
C THR A 20 19.83 18.24 -2.47
N ASN A 21 19.91 18.11 -1.14
CA ASN A 21 18.77 17.74 -0.27
C ASN A 21 17.69 18.83 -0.16
N SER A 22 17.65 19.77 -1.12
CA SER A 22 16.59 20.77 -1.20
C SER A 22 15.36 20.18 -1.91
N LEU A 23 14.18 20.68 -1.55
CA LEU A 23 12.90 20.27 -2.17
C LEU A 23 12.93 20.37 -3.70
N LEU A 24 13.55 21.43 -4.22
CA LEU A 24 13.67 21.67 -5.67
C LEU A 24 14.67 20.71 -6.32
N GLY A 25 15.79 20.42 -5.65
CA GLY A 25 16.76 19.42 -6.08
C GLY A 25 16.19 18.01 -6.16
N TYR A 26 15.37 17.61 -5.18
CA TYR A 26 14.67 16.32 -5.18
C TYR A 26 13.63 16.24 -6.32
N THR A 27 12.84 17.28 -6.51
CA THR A 27 11.84 17.36 -7.60
C THR A 27 12.48 17.23 -8.98
N LEU A 28 13.60 17.93 -9.22
CA LEU A 28 14.37 17.81 -10.45
C LEU A 28 14.96 16.40 -10.65
N SER A 29 15.35 15.74 -9.55
CA SER A 29 15.90 14.39 -9.59
C SER A 29 14.83 13.37 -10.00
N LEU A 30 13.62 13.48 -9.44
CA LEU A 30 12.46 12.67 -9.86
C LEU A 30 12.13 12.91 -11.34
N LEU A 31 12.08 14.16 -11.81
CA LEU A 31 11.77 14.47 -13.21
C LEU A 31 12.82 13.89 -14.18
N LEU A 32 14.09 13.91 -13.79
CA LEU A 32 15.16 13.30 -14.59
C LEU A 32 15.09 11.76 -14.59
N TYR A 33 14.74 11.16 -13.45
CA TYR A 33 14.50 9.73 -13.33
C TYR A 33 13.33 9.30 -14.24
N ASP A 34 12.19 9.99 -14.17
CA ASP A 34 11.03 9.75 -15.04
C ASP A 34 11.38 9.93 -16.51
N ARG A 35 12.15 10.96 -16.86
CA ARG A 35 12.63 11.16 -18.23
C ARG A 35 13.52 10.02 -18.71
N ALA A 36 14.36 9.46 -17.84
CA ALA A 36 15.18 8.30 -18.15
C ALA A 36 14.31 7.06 -18.38
N ILE A 37 13.31 6.83 -17.52
CA ILE A 37 12.31 5.76 -17.70
C ILE A 37 11.62 5.92 -19.04
N VAL A 38 11.04 7.10 -19.33
CA VAL A 38 10.31 7.38 -20.59
C VAL A 38 11.18 7.15 -21.82
N LYS A 39 12.47 7.51 -21.75
CA LYS A 39 13.41 7.25 -22.86
C LYS A 39 13.70 5.75 -23.03
N GLN A 40 13.77 4.98 -21.95
CA GLN A 40 13.96 3.53 -21.99
C GLN A 40 12.67 2.77 -22.37
N THR A 41 11.50 3.32 -22.04
CA THR A 41 10.17 2.77 -22.37
C THR A 41 9.56 3.33 -23.67
N GLY A 42 10.34 4.09 -24.44
CA GLY A 42 9.84 4.84 -25.61
C GLY A 42 9.24 3.98 -26.74
N SER A 43 8.02 4.37 -27.14
CA SER A 43 7.27 4.23 -28.41
C SER A 43 7.18 2.90 -29.18
N ARG A 44 7.93 1.85 -28.85
CA ARG A 44 7.67 0.52 -29.41
C ARG A 44 6.37 -0.01 -28.84
N LEU A 45 5.57 -0.73 -29.64
CA LEU A 45 4.42 -1.50 -29.15
C LEU A 45 4.92 -2.49 -28.09
N MET A 46 4.94 -2.04 -26.84
CA MET A 46 5.40 -2.85 -25.70
C MET A 46 4.34 -3.87 -25.32
N VAL A 47 3.08 -3.54 -25.53
CA VAL A 47 1.94 -4.43 -25.29
C VAL A 47 1.16 -4.55 -26.58
N SER A 48 0.96 -5.77 -27.06
CA SER A 48 -0.01 -6.05 -28.11
C SER A 48 -0.83 -7.28 -27.75
N TRP A 49 -1.97 -7.46 -28.42
CA TRP A 49 -2.89 -8.55 -28.16
C TRP A 49 -2.99 -9.43 -29.40
N SER A 50 -3.02 -10.74 -29.19
CA SER A 50 -3.43 -11.68 -30.22
C SER A 50 -4.86 -11.39 -30.69
N LYS A 51 -5.20 -11.80 -31.91
CA LYS A 51 -6.57 -11.62 -32.45
C LYS A 51 -7.63 -12.34 -31.58
N THR A 52 -7.28 -13.47 -30.99
CA THR A 52 -8.17 -14.24 -30.09
C THR A 52 -8.25 -13.63 -28.69
N LYS A 53 -7.36 -12.69 -28.34
CA LYS A 53 -7.20 -12.08 -27.00
C LYS A 53 -6.79 -13.06 -25.90
N GLU A 54 -6.30 -14.24 -26.27
CA GLU A 54 -5.80 -15.26 -25.32
C GLU A 54 -4.34 -15.02 -24.94
N LEU A 55 -3.58 -14.35 -25.82
CA LEU A 55 -2.19 -13.97 -25.60
C LEU A 55 -2.04 -12.45 -25.59
N MET A 56 -1.34 -11.96 -24.58
CA MET A 56 -0.74 -10.62 -24.52
C MET A 56 0.75 -10.75 -24.87
N TYR A 57 1.25 -9.93 -25.78
CA TYR A 57 2.68 -9.85 -26.05
C TYR A 57 3.26 -8.67 -25.30
N PHE A 58 4.14 -8.94 -24.32
CA PHE A 58 4.95 -7.91 -23.67
C PHE A 58 6.35 -7.91 -24.27
N MET A 59 6.75 -6.83 -24.93
CA MET A 59 8.06 -6.70 -25.60
C MET A 59 8.34 -7.86 -26.58
N GLY A 60 7.29 -8.33 -27.27
CA GLY A 60 7.35 -9.46 -28.20
C GLY A 60 7.32 -10.85 -27.54
N LYS A 61 7.37 -10.94 -26.20
CA LYS A 61 7.23 -12.19 -25.47
C LYS A 61 5.75 -12.50 -25.22
N PRO A 62 5.23 -13.67 -25.63
CA PRO A 62 3.85 -14.05 -25.35
C PRO A 62 3.67 -14.36 -23.86
N ILE A 63 2.57 -13.89 -23.31
CA ILE A 63 2.07 -14.17 -21.96
C ILE A 63 0.61 -14.58 -22.14
N SER A 64 0.23 -15.75 -21.63
CA SER A 64 -1.16 -16.19 -21.75
C SER A 64 -2.06 -15.49 -20.74
N MET A 65 -3.33 -15.32 -21.09
CA MET A 65 -4.32 -14.80 -20.15
C MET A 65 -4.54 -15.75 -18.98
N ASP A 66 -4.32 -17.06 -19.16
CA ASP A 66 -4.38 -18.03 -18.06
C ASP A 66 -3.22 -17.84 -17.08
N ASP A 67 -2.02 -17.51 -17.56
CA ASP A 67 -0.89 -17.16 -16.69
C ASP A 67 -1.19 -15.90 -15.88
N ILE A 68 -1.78 -14.87 -16.50
CA ILE A 68 -2.15 -13.63 -15.82
C ILE A 68 -3.24 -13.90 -14.76
N ARG A 69 -4.27 -14.70 -15.09
CA ARG A 69 -5.32 -15.08 -14.13
C ARG A 69 -4.75 -15.88 -12.98
N SER A 70 -3.89 -16.86 -13.27
CA SER A 70 -3.24 -17.70 -12.27
C SER A 70 -2.32 -16.88 -11.38
N MET A 71 -1.58 -15.92 -11.95
CA MET A 71 -0.77 -14.98 -11.19
C MET A 71 -1.64 -14.18 -10.20
N VAL A 72 -2.75 -13.60 -10.65
CA VAL A 72 -3.65 -12.84 -9.76
C VAL A 72 -4.28 -13.74 -8.68
N ALA A 73 -4.69 -14.96 -9.05
CA ALA A 73 -5.24 -15.92 -8.10
C ALA A 73 -4.21 -16.30 -7.02
N ASN A 74 -3.00 -16.69 -7.43
CA ASN A 74 -1.92 -17.05 -6.51
C ASN A 74 -1.52 -15.87 -5.63
N MET A 75 -1.43 -14.66 -6.17
CA MET A 75 -1.16 -13.46 -5.36
C MET A 75 -2.26 -13.18 -4.34
N THR A 76 -3.51 -13.52 -4.66
CA THR A 76 -4.63 -13.39 -3.72
C THR A 76 -4.49 -14.40 -2.59
N ASP A 77 -4.15 -15.65 -2.92
CA ASP A 77 -3.90 -16.71 -1.96
C ASP A 77 -2.70 -16.34 -1.05
N ASP A 78 -1.59 -15.88 -1.64
CA ASP A 78 -0.40 -15.41 -0.90
C ASP A 78 -0.73 -14.25 0.06
N ALA A 79 -1.59 -13.32 -0.36
CA ALA A 79 -2.00 -12.20 0.48
C ALA A 79 -2.94 -12.64 1.61
N GLU A 80 -3.84 -13.59 1.37
CA GLU A 80 -4.68 -14.19 2.41
C GLU A 80 -3.85 -14.98 3.41
N ASP A 81 -2.92 -15.80 2.94
CA ASP A 81 -2.03 -16.58 3.81
C ASP A 81 -1.12 -15.64 4.63
N LEU A 82 -0.56 -14.60 4.01
CA LEU A 82 0.23 -13.60 4.73
C LEU A 82 -0.60 -12.87 5.80
N LEU A 83 -1.84 -12.47 5.46
CA LEU A 83 -2.74 -11.83 6.43
C LEU A 83 -3.02 -12.76 7.61
N TRP A 84 -3.52 -13.97 7.35
CA TRP A 84 -4.03 -14.84 8.41
C TRP A 84 -2.92 -15.54 9.20
N ASP A 85 -1.86 -15.99 8.53
CA ASP A 85 -0.85 -16.83 9.16
C ASP A 85 0.28 -16.00 9.79
N VAL A 86 0.48 -14.75 9.33
CA VAL A 86 1.59 -13.89 9.78
C VAL A 86 1.13 -12.61 10.45
N LEU A 87 0.15 -11.90 9.88
CA LEU A 87 -0.26 -10.59 10.39
C LEU A 87 -1.30 -10.69 11.52
N MET A 88 -2.25 -11.60 11.39
CA MET A 88 -3.21 -11.90 12.44
C MET A 88 -2.55 -12.78 13.52
N PHE A 89 -2.96 -12.62 14.78
CA PHE A 89 -2.45 -13.42 15.90
C PHE A 89 -3.43 -14.51 16.36
N LYS A 90 -4.60 -14.58 15.72
CA LYS A 90 -5.67 -15.51 16.08
C LYS A 90 -5.24 -16.96 15.84
N GLU A 91 -5.47 -17.82 16.82
CA GLU A 91 -5.19 -19.25 16.75
C GLU A 91 -6.46 -20.07 17.04
N GLY A 92 -6.61 -21.26 16.45
CA GLY A 92 -7.73 -22.18 16.72
C GLY A 92 -8.37 -22.74 15.46
N ASP A 93 -9.61 -23.22 15.56
CA ASP A 93 -10.36 -23.80 14.43
C ASP A 93 -11.08 -22.74 13.57
N ASP A 94 -11.21 -21.51 14.07
CA ASP A 94 -11.96 -20.41 13.44
C ASP A 94 -11.05 -19.18 13.20
N VAL A 95 -9.88 -19.46 12.60
CA VAL A 95 -8.82 -18.46 12.35
C VAL A 95 -9.24 -17.46 11.28
N ARG A 96 -9.82 -17.93 10.18
CA ARG A 96 -10.20 -17.12 9.03
C ARG A 96 -11.69 -16.80 9.07
N PHE A 97 -12.03 -15.53 9.21
CA PHE A 97 -13.41 -15.04 9.24
C PHE A 97 -13.61 -13.87 8.29
N LYS A 98 -14.86 -13.53 8.02
CA LYS A 98 -15.22 -12.39 7.14
C LYS A 98 -15.92 -11.30 7.95
N ILE A 99 -15.67 -10.06 7.57
CA ILE A 99 -16.49 -8.94 8.02
C ILE A 99 -17.76 -8.95 7.16
N PRO A 100 -18.98 -8.92 7.73
CA PRO A 100 -20.22 -8.88 6.96
C PRO A 100 -20.37 -7.49 6.30
N LEU A 101 -19.67 -7.29 5.18
CA LEU A 101 -19.64 -5.99 4.50
C LEU A 101 -21.02 -5.52 4.06
N ALA A 102 -21.94 -6.45 3.79
CA ALA A 102 -23.33 -6.15 3.42
C ALA A 102 -24.10 -5.39 4.51
N ASP A 103 -23.69 -5.52 5.77
CA ASP A 103 -24.31 -4.85 6.91
C ASP A 103 -23.64 -3.50 7.24
N ILE A 104 -22.57 -3.14 6.51
CA ILE A 104 -21.82 -1.90 6.76
C ILE A 104 -22.44 -0.74 6.00
N GLU A 105 -22.77 0.31 6.75
CA GLU A 105 -23.22 1.58 6.19
C GLU A 105 -22.06 2.60 6.18
N ASP A 106 -21.72 3.12 5.00
CA ASP A 106 -20.74 4.18 4.84
C ASP A 106 -21.34 5.33 4.02
N ASP A 107 -21.29 6.54 4.58
CA ASP A 107 -21.84 7.74 3.92
C ASP A 107 -20.71 8.56 3.30
N LEU A 108 -20.65 8.49 1.97
CA LEU A 108 -19.71 9.20 1.09
C LEU A 108 -19.71 10.74 1.29
N LYS A 109 -20.74 11.30 1.93
CA LYS A 109 -20.81 12.75 2.21
C LYS A 109 -19.92 13.16 3.37
N HIS A 110 -19.48 12.22 4.21
CA HIS A 110 -18.57 12.50 5.32
C HIS A 110 -17.13 12.68 4.84
N THR A 111 -16.79 13.91 4.46
CA THR A 111 -15.41 14.30 4.09
C THR A 111 -14.54 14.72 5.28
N GLN A 112 -15.09 14.62 6.51
CA GLN A 112 -14.37 14.98 7.72
C GLN A 112 -13.25 13.99 7.99
N ARG A 113 -12.04 14.52 8.23
CA ARG A 113 -10.88 13.72 8.61
C ARG A 113 -11.19 12.91 9.88
N GLY A 114 -10.93 11.61 9.85
CA GLY A 114 -11.18 10.70 10.98
C GLY A 114 -12.58 10.08 11.00
N LYS A 115 -13.43 10.35 10.01
CA LYS A 115 -14.65 9.55 9.78
C LYS A 115 -14.40 8.52 8.68
N SER A 116 -14.76 7.28 8.95
CA SER A 116 -14.71 6.14 8.04
C SER A 116 -15.76 5.12 8.46
N PHE A 117 -16.06 4.13 7.60
CA PHE A 117 -16.93 3.00 7.94
C PHE A 117 -16.58 2.29 9.25
N ILE A 118 -15.33 2.40 9.71
CA ILE A 118 -14.86 1.76 10.95
C ILE A 118 -15.60 2.35 12.17
N HIS A 119 -15.78 3.67 12.21
CA HIS A 119 -16.33 4.36 13.37
C HIS A 119 -17.85 4.34 13.44
N SER A 120 -18.53 4.30 12.28
CA SER A 120 -20.00 4.25 12.22
C SER A 120 -20.58 2.85 12.46
N ASN A 121 -19.76 1.80 12.33
CA ASN A 121 -20.24 0.41 12.35
C ASN A 121 -19.67 -0.41 13.53
N GLY A 122 -19.14 0.23 14.57
CA GLY A 122 -18.63 -0.47 15.76
C GLY A 122 -17.40 -1.35 15.49
N LEU A 123 -16.63 -1.04 14.45
CA LEU A 123 -15.40 -1.77 14.07
C LEU A 123 -14.13 -1.10 14.61
N ALA A 124 -14.25 0.02 15.33
CA ALA A 124 -13.11 0.67 15.98
C ALA A 124 -12.67 -0.11 17.24
N GLY A 125 -11.38 -0.10 17.54
CA GLY A 125 -10.84 -0.74 18.75
C GLY A 125 -10.49 -2.22 18.58
N LYS A 126 -10.57 -2.76 17.36
CA LYS A 126 -10.26 -4.17 17.06
C LYS A 126 -8.78 -4.53 17.21
N GLU A 127 -7.91 -3.54 17.34
CA GLU A 127 -6.53 -3.72 17.79
C GLU A 127 -6.43 -4.34 19.19
N VAL A 128 -7.43 -4.13 20.07
CA VAL A 128 -7.45 -4.74 21.40
C VAL A 128 -7.62 -6.25 21.29
N GLU A 129 -8.52 -6.72 20.42
CA GLU A 129 -8.71 -8.15 20.14
C GLU A 129 -7.42 -8.77 19.59
N MET A 130 -6.75 -8.09 18.67
CA MET A 130 -5.45 -8.52 18.15
C MET A 130 -4.36 -8.62 19.24
N LEU A 131 -4.37 -7.68 20.19
CA LEU A 131 -3.44 -7.69 21.33
C LEU A 131 -3.75 -8.83 22.30
N GLU A 132 -5.03 -9.08 22.58
CA GLU A 132 -5.45 -10.22 23.40
C GLU A 132 -5.03 -11.55 22.76
N ASP A 133 -5.24 -11.70 21.46
CA ASP A 133 -4.80 -12.86 20.68
C ASP A 133 -3.26 -13.00 20.74
N LEU A 134 -2.51 -11.91 20.60
CA LEU A 134 -1.06 -11.92 20.71
C LEU A 134 -0.56 -12.34 22.10
N VAL A 135 -1.20 -11.81 23.15
CA VAL A 135 -0.80 -12.07 24.55
C VAL A 135 -1.12 -13.51 24.93
N ASN A 136 -2.23 -14.06 24.46
CA ASN A 136 -2.64 -15.44 24.76
C ASN A 136 -2.04 -16.46 23.79
N GLY A 137 -1.54 -16.02 22.64
CA GLY A 137 -1.01 -16.86 21.58
C GLY A 137 0.44 -17.34 21.79
N ARG A 138 0.88 -18.27 20.95
CA ARG A 138 2.23 -18.87 21.00
C ARG A 138 3.32 -17.87 20.66
N ARG A 139 3.00 -16.89 19.81
CA ARG A 139 3.92 -15.85 19.34
C ARG A 139 4.20 -14.76 20.37
N ARG A 140 3.55 -14.78 21.54
CA ARG A 140 3.78 -13.84 22.64
C ARG A 140 5.26 -13.57 22.91
N GLN A 141 6.09 -14.62 22.96
CA GLN A 141 7.51 -14.50 23.29
C GLN A 141 8.35 -13.74 22.23
N GLU A 142 7.86 -13.63 21.00
CA GLU A 142 8.50 -12.87 19.92
C GLU A 142 8.30 -11.35 20.12
N PHE A 143 7.16 -10.95 20.69
CA PHE A 143 6.75 -9.55 20.83
C PHE A 143 6.88 -9.01 22.25
N LEU A 144 6.83 -9.86 23.26
CA LEU A 144 6.87 -9.47 24.67
C LEU A 144 8.01 -10.18 25.42
N ASP A 145 8.60 -9.47 26.37
CA ASP A 145 9.50 -10.05 27.35
C ASP A 145 8.75 -10.65 28.56
N ASN A 146 9.49 -11.19 29.52
CA ASN A 146 8.90 -11.79 30.71
C ASN A 146 8.18 -10.77 31.61
N ASN A 147 8.52 -9.48 31.48
CA ASN A 147 7.94 -8.37 32.24
C ASN A 147 6.74 -7.74 31.52
N GLY A 148 6.40 -8.20 30.31
CA GLY A 148 5.33 -7.64 29.48
C GLY A 148 5.73 -6.38 28.71
N GLN A 149 7.03 -6.11 28.56
CA GLN A 149 7.53 -5.02 27.73
C GLN A 149 7.72 -5.46 26.27
N TRP A 150 7.57 -4.50 25.35
CA TRP A 150 7.72 -4.72 23.92
C TRP A 150 9.15 -5.10 23.51
N LYS A 151 9.26 -6.20 22.75
CA LYS A 151 10.46 -6.58 22.00
C LYS A 151 10.41 -5.96 20.62
N TRP A 152 11.08 -4.82 20.47
CA TRP A 152 11.14 -4.07 19.21
C TRP A 152 11.65 -4.88 18.02
N GLY A 153 12.54 -5.86 18.22
CA GLY A 153 12.99 -6.73 17.14
C GLY A 153 11.86 -7.55 16.51
N GLY A 154 10.94 -8.08 17.31
CA GLY A 154 9.75 -8.81 16.82
C GLY A 154 8.76 -7.88 16.12
N ILE A 155 8.50 -6.72 16.72
CA ILE A 155 7.63 -5.68 16.13
C ILE A 155 8.18 -5.21 14.78
N GLN A 156 9.49 -4.91 14.67
CA GLN A 156 10.10 -4.50 13.41
C GLN A 156 9.99 -5.57 12.32
N LYS A 157 10.16 -6.84 12.68
CA LYS A 157 9.96 -7.94 11.74
C LYS A 157 8.52 -7.97 11.25
N HIS A 158 7.55 -7.86 12.16
CA HIS A 158 6.14 -7.81 11.84
C HIS A 158 5.79 -6.62 10.94
N LEU A 159 6.29 -5.42 11.24
CA LEU A 159 6.08 -4.23 10.38
C LEU A 159 6.62 -4.44 8.96
N LYS A 160 7.76 -5.13 8.80
CA LYS A 160 8.26 -5.51 7.47
C LYS A 160 7.34 -6.49 6.75
N ASP A 161 6.74 -7.43 7.46
CA ASP A 161 5.77 -8.36 6.88
C ASP A 161 4.45 -7.64 6.51
N VAL A 162 4.05 -6.64 7.29
CA VAL A 162 2.94 -5.73 6.97
C VAL A 162 3.26 -4.94 5.70
N ASP A 163 4.50 -4.45 5.53
CA ASP A 163 4.90 -3.74 4.31
C ASP A 163 4.88 -4.64 3.07
N LYS A 164 5.32 -5.89 3.18
CA LYS A 164 5.15 -6.89 2.10
C LYS A 164 3.68 -7.11 1.76
N PHE A 165 2.82 -7.19 2.76
CA PHE A 165 1.38 -7.29 2.54
C PHE A 165 0.83 -6.06 1.82
N LYS A 166 1.23 -4.84 2.23
CA LYS A 166 0.84 -3.60 1.54
C LYS A 166 1.30 -3.59 0.08
N GLU A 167 2.50 -4.08 -0.22
CA GLU A 167 3.00 -4.21 -1.59
C GLU A 167 2.15 -5.18 -2.42
N LEU A 168 1.86 -6.37 -1.88
CA LEU A 168 0.98 -7.34 -2.54
C LEU A 168 -0.45 -6.81 -2.73
N ALA A 169 -1.02 -6.19 -1.69
CA ALA A 169 -2.34 -5.59 -1.74
C ALA A 169 -2.39 -4.44 -2.75
N LEU A 170 -1.35 -3.61 -2.84
CA LEU A 170 -1.24 -2.56 -3.84
C LEU A 170 -1.24 -3.14 -5.25
N LEU A 171 -0.49 -4.23 -5.49
CA LEU A 171 -0.48 -4.90 -6.79
C LEU A 171 -1.83 -5.55 -7.11
N LEU A 172 -2.46 -6.25 -6.17
CA LEU A 172 -3.78 -6.86 -6.34
C LEU A 172 -4.84 -5.81 -6.64
N VAL A 173 -4.85 -4.72 -5.88
CA VAL A 173 -5.66 -3.56 -6.18
C VAL A 173 -5.31 -3.08 -7.58
N HIS A 174 -4.04 -2.84 -7.94
CA HIS A 174 -3.64 -2.32 -9.25
C HIS A 174 -4.07 -3.18 -10.44
N PHE A 175 -3.87 -4.50 -10.35
CA PHE A 175 -4.24 -5.47 -11.38
C PHE A 175 -5.73 -5.60 -11.55
N THR A 176 -6.49 -5.46 -10.46
CA THR A 176 -7.95 -5.46 -10.52
C THR A 176 -8.54 -4.08 -10.79
N ASN A 177 -7.79 -3.01 -10.50
CA ASN A 177 -8.24 -1.61 -10.42
C ASN A 177 -7.08 -0.59 -10.35
N ILE A 178 -7.10 0.50 -11.13
CA ILE A 178 -6.05 1.55 -11.03
C ILE A 178 -6.31 2.45 -9.79
N PRO A 179 -5.39 2.54 -8.78
CA PRO A 179 -5.67 3.21 -7.51
C PRO A 179 -5.24 4.68 -7.42
N SER A 180 -5.99 5.45 -6.64
CA SER A 180 -5.57 6.58 -5.79
C SER A 180 -6.56 6.73 -4.61
N ARG A 181 -6.18 7.44 -3.53
CA ARG A 181 -6.75 7.31 -2.18
C ARG A 181 -8.28 7.55 -2.04
N ASN A 182 -8.94 6.63 -1.32
CA ASN A 182 -10.11 6.74 -0.41
C ASN A 182 -10.95 5.45 -0.50
N GLY A 183 -10.94 4.61 0.54
CA GLY A 183 -11.70 3.36 0.59
C GLY A 183 -13.02 3.52 1.34
N PHE A 184 -14.09 2.97 0.77
CA PHE A 184 -15.46 3.00 1.28
C PHE A 184 -16.08 1.61 1.17
N ILE A 185 -17.24 1.41 1.81
CA ILE A 185 -18.08 0.23 1.57
C ILE A 185 -19.42 0.69 1.01
N ILE A 186 -19.81 0.12 -0.14
CA ILE A 186 -21.06 0.44 -0.82
C ILE A 186 -21.72 -0.89 -1.20
N ASP A 187 -22.94 -1.12 -0.73
CA ASP A 187 -23.75 -2.32 -1.02
C ASP A 187 -23.00 -3.64 -0.77
N GLY A 188 -22.17 -3.69 0.29
CA GLY A 188 -21.38 -4.87 0.65
C GLY A 188 -20.06 -5.06 -0.10
N GLU A 189 -19.68 -4.12 -0.96
CA GLU A 189 -18.44 -4.17 -1.72
C GLU A 189 -17.48 -3.08 -1.25
N PHE A 190 -16.18 -3.42 -1.19
CA PHE A 190 -15.15 -2.44 -0.91
C PHE A 190 -14.87 -1.61 -2.16
N VAL A 191 -14.99 -0.29 -2.04
CA VAL A 191 -14.89 0.66 -3.16
C VAL A 191 -13.72 1.60 -2.93
N LEU A 192 -12.85 1.69 -3.93
CA LEU A 192 -11.83 2.74 -4.01
C LEU A 192 -12.36 3.88 -4.87
N VAL A 193 -12.47 5.07 -4.29
CA VAL A 193 -12.89 6.27 -5.03
C VAL A 193 -11.66 7.09 -5.36
N THR A 194 -11.42 7.24 -6.66
CA THR A 194 -10.29 8.01 -7.19
C THR A 194 -10.80 9.34 -7.75
N GLN A 195 -10.02 10.41 -7.62
CA GLN A 195 -10.26 11.65 -8.37
C GLN A 195 -9.43 11.62 -9.65
N TYR A 196 -10.08 11.76 -10.79
CA TYR A 196 -9.43 11.78 -12.08
C TYR A 196 -9.07 13.22 -12.46
N ASP A 197 -7.77 13.49 -12.61
CA ASP A 197 -7.20 14.82 -12.84
C ASP A 197 -7.19 15.23 -14.32
N LYS A 198 -7.20 14.29 -15.27
CA LYS A 198 -7.23 14.64 -16.71
C LYS A 198 -8.52 15.35 -17.13
N THR A 199 -9.58 15.27 -16.33
CA THR A 199 -10.79 16.06 -16.57
C THR A 199 -10.67 17.48 -16.05
N LEU A 200 -9.70 17.78 -15.19
CA LEU A 200 -9.49 19.12 -14.64
C LEU A 200 -9.20 20.12 -15.77
N SER A 201 -8.37 19.76 -16.75
CA SER A 201 -8.05 20.63 -17.89
C SER A 201 -9.22 20.88 -18.85
N HIS A 202 -10.26 20.05 -18.80
CA HIS A 202 -11.42 20.14 -19.70
C HIS A 202 -12.70 20.63 -19.02
N PHE A 203 -12.85 20.40 -17.72
CA PHE A 203 -14.10 20.59 -16.97
C PHE A 203 -13.92 21.38 -15.67
N ASP A 204 -12.73 21.94 -15.41
CA ASP A 204 -12.36 22.68 -14.18
C ASP A 204 -12.77 21.97 -12.87
N SER A 205 -12.93 20.65 -12.92
CA SER A 205 -13.33 19.80 -11.80
C SER A 205 -12.78 18.37 -11.97
N THR A 206 -12.39 17.76 -10.85
CA THR A 206 -11.99 16.35 -10.82
C THR A 206 -13.23 15.47 -10.72
N LYS A 207 -13.33 14.46 -11.59
CA LYS A 207 -14.44 13.49 -11.53
C LYS A 207 -14.06 12.37 -10.56
N ALA A 208 -14.98 12.04 -9.65
CA ALA A 208 -14.86 10.86 -8.80
C ALA A 208 -15.14 9.60 -9.64
N ILE A 209 -14.26 8.61 -9.56
CA ILE A 209 -14.39 7.31 -10.21
C ILE A 209 -14.39 6.24 -9.12
N PRO A 210 -15.55 5.67 -8.78
CA PRO A 210 -15.63 4.52 -7.89
C PRO A 210 -15.13 3.27 -8.61
N ARG A 211 -14.39 2.44 -7.88
CA ARG A 211 -13.86 1.15 -8.34
C ARG A 211 -14.14 0.08 -7.30
N PHE A 212 -15.02 -0.85 -7.65
CA PHE A 212 -15.40 -1.96 -6.80
C PHE A 212 -14.31 -3.05 -6.84
N LEU A 213 -13.87 -3.48 -5.67
CA LEU A 213 -12.90 -4.57 -5.55
C LEU A 213 -13.63 -5.91 -5.56
N PRO A 214 -13.05 -6.96 -6.17
CA PRO A 214 -13.55 -8.34 -6.00
C PRO A 214 -13.66 -8.71 -4.52
N GLU A 215 -14.67 -9.49 -4.16
CA GLU A 215 -15.02 -9.82 -2.75
C GLU A 215 -13.80 -10.20 -1.89
N ARG A 216 -12.96 -11.13 -2.38
CA ARG A 216 -11.76 -11.59 -1.65
C ARG A 216 -10.81 -10.44 -1.34
N ILE A 217 -10.54 -9.58 -2.32
CA ILE A 217 -9.64 -8.42 -2.18
C ILE A 217 -10.29 -7.35 -1.29
N GLY A 218 -11.60 -7.14 -1.42
CA GLY A 218 -12.35 -6.24 -0.55
C GLY A 218 -12.29 -6.67 0.92
N GLN A 219 -12.43 -7.97 1.20
CA GLN A 219 -12.27 -8.54 2.54
C GLN A 219 -10.84 -8.36 3.08
N LEU A 220 -9.82 -8.63 2.27
CA LEU A 220 -8.42 -8.36 2.65
C LEU A 220 -8.20 -6.90 3.06
N MET A 221 -8.72 -5.96 2.27
CA MET A 221 -8.62 -4.53 2.55
C MET A 221 -9.39 -4.13 3.82
N ALA A 222 -10.58 -4.67 4.02
CA ALA A 222 -11.38 -4.42 5.21
C ALA A 222 -10.69 -4.96 6.48
N MET A 223 -10.23 -6.21 6.45
CA MET A 223 -9.49 -6.84 7.55
C MET A 223 -8.22 -6.05 7.91
N TYR A 224 -7.45 -5.65 6.90
CA TYR A 224 -6.26 -4.81 7.11
C TYR A 224 -6.61 -3.48 7.78
N MET A 225 -7.64 -2.78 7.29
CA MET A 225 -8.04 -1.48 7.83
C MET A 225 -8.59 -1.56 9.25
N VAL A 226 -9.30 -2.64 9.59
CA VAL A 226 -9.98 -2.82 10.87
C VAL A 226 -9.06 -3.41 11.95
N TYR A 227 -8.25 -4.42 11.64
CA TYR A 227 -7.48 -5.16 12.64
C TYR A 227 -5.98 -4.82 12.61
N VAL A 228 -5.34 -4.92 11.45
CA VAL A 228 -3.87 -4.83 11.34
C VAL A 228 -3.39 -3.39 11.49
N ARG A 229 -3.97 -2.49 10.69
CA ARG A 229 -3.55 -1.09 10.60
C ARG A 229 -3.59 -0.35 11.95
N PRO A 230 -4.67 -0.37 12.75
CA PRO A 230 -4.70 0.40 13.98
C PRO A 230 -3.63 -0.05 14.98
N LEU A 231 -3.37 -1.36 15.05
CA LEU A 231 -2.29 -1.89 15.89
C LEU A 231 -0.91 -1.43 15.41
N THR A 232 -0.65 -1.51 14.10
CA THR A 232 0.65 -1.10 13.53
C THR A 232 0.88 0.39 13.60
N ASP A 233 -0.17 1.21 13.36
CA ASP A 233 -0.12 2.66 13.48
C ASP A 233 0.20 3.05 14.95
N GLY A 234 -0.35 2.32 15.92
CA GLY A 234 -0.02 2.46 17.34
C GLY A 234 1.45 2.15 17.65
N TRP A 235 1.98 1.02 17.17
CA TRP A 235 3.40 0.68 17.35
C TRP A 235 4.34 1.66 16.65
N GLU A 236 3.97 2.17 15.47
CA GLU A 236 4.75 3.20 14.80
C GLU A 236 4.74 4.50 15.61
N ALA A 237 3.60 4.93 16.16
CA ALA A 237 3.50 6.10 17.01
C ALA A 237 4.37 5.96 18.29
N ASP A 238 4.31 4.81 18.96
CA ASP A 238 5.15 4.51 20.12
C ASP A 238 6.65 4.54 19.76
N ARG A 239 6.99 4.03 18.57
CA ARG A 239 8.36 4.10 18.05
C ARG A 239 8.81 5.56 17.88
N TRP A 240 7.97 6.43 17.32
CA TRP A 240 8.27 7.87 17.16
C TRP A 240 8.39 8.59 18.50
N ALA A 241 7.53 8.28 19.47
CA ALA A 241 7.63 8.83 20.82
C ALA A 241 8.94 8.41 21.52
N LEU A 242 9.43 7.21 21.25
CA LEU A 242 10.74 6.75 21.71
C LEU A 242 11.89 7.41 20.92
N TYR A 243 11.73 7.70 19.63
CA TYR A 243 12.73 8.43 18.83
C TYR A 243 13.02 9.82 19.39
N ASP A 244 12.05 10.53 19.96
CA ASP A 244 12.31 11.81 20.64
C ASP A 244 13.23 11.65 21.88
N THR A 245 13.35 10.43 22.42
CA THR A 245 14.25 10.09 23.53
C THR A 245 15.52 9.35 23.11
N MET A 246 15.59 8.86 21.87
CA MET A 246 16.73 8.13 21.33
C MET A 246 17.55 9.03 20.37
N ARG A 247 18.88 8.93 20.41
CA ARG A 247 19.67 9.42 19.27
C ARG A 247 19.32 8.53 18.07
N PRO A 248 18.80 9.07 16.96
CA PRO A 248 18.44 8.25 15.82
C PRO A 248 19.67 7.44 15.39
N PRO A 249 19.51 6.15 15.02
CA PRO A 249 20.53 5.43 14.29
C PRO A 249 20.93 6.29 13.10
N ASN A 250 22.23 6.50 12.94
CA ASN A 250 22.81 7.33 11.91
C ASN A 250 22.71 6.61 10.56
N ASP A 251 21.48 6.36 10.10
CA ASP A 251 21.15 5.60 8.89
C ASP A 251 20.74 6.53 7.74
N PHE A 252 21.36 7.71 7.68
CA PHE A 252 21.35 8.54 6.48
C PHE A 252 22.70 8.37 5.77
N ILE A 253 22.68 7.58 4.69
CA ILE A 253 23.59 7.74 3.55
C ILE A 253 23.01 8.85 2.67
#